data_AF-A0A940J5R8-F1
#
_entry.id   AF-A0A940J5R8-F1
#
_cell.length_a   1.000
_cell.length_b   1.000
_cell.length_c   1.000
_cell.angle_alpha   90.00
_cell.angle_beta   90.00
_cell.angle_gamma   90.00
#
_symmetry.space_group_name_H-M   'P 1'
#
loop_
_entity.id
_entity.type
_entity.pdbx_description
1 polymer ?
#
loop_
_entity_poly.entity_id
_entity_poly.type
_entity_poly.pdbx_seq_one_letter_code
_entity_poly.pdbx_strand_id
1 'polypeptide(L)'
;MTGPSYDGSPVAALRRIAFLLERGREETYKVKAFRSAADTILPLPAEEIAERARAGTLRELPGIGASTATVIAEAVEGRVPERLAALEEKSGGPLVEGGGSIRAALRGDLHSHSDWSDGGSPIEEMAFTAIELGHEYLVLTDHSPRLRVANGLSVARLTRQLEVVEAVNEHLDGSFRLLKGIEVDILDTGGLDQTEEMLAQLDVRVASVHSKLAMDARPMTRRMVNAIENPFTNVLGHCTGRLVTGSRGTRGQSEFDARTVFEACVANDVAVEINARPERRDPPTALLELAIEIGCLFSIDSDAHAPGQLDFQVYGCARAEELGLDPDRIVNTWSADRLLAWAGSKI
;
A
#
# COMPACT_ATOMS: atom_id res chain seq x y z
N MET A 1 2.61 -17.06 -6.32
CA MET A 1 1.81 -16.53 -7.45
C MET A 1 1.71 -15.03 -7.25
N THR A 2 1.83 -14.23 -8.30
CA THR A 2 1.85 -12.75 -8.25
C THR A 2 0.41 -12.20 -8.39
N GLY A 3 -0.39 -12.21 -7.32
CA GLY A 3 -1.72 -11.59 -7.26
C GLY A 3 -2.94 -12.53 -7.49
N PRO A 4 -4.15 -11.96 -7.70
CA PRO A 4 -5.41 -12.71 -7.78
C PRO A 4 -5.35 -13.88 -8.75
N SER A 5 -5.83 -15.06 -8.35
CA SER A 5 -5.93 -16.20 -9.26
C SER A 5 -7.13 -16.05 -10.20
N TYR A 6 -6.89 -16.14 -11.51
CA TYR A 6 -7.96 -16.19 -12.50
C TYR A 6 -8.60 -17.58 -12.52
N ASP A 7 -9.87 -17.66 -12.08
CA ASP A 7 -10.65 -18.90 -11.98
C ASP A 7 -11.46 -19.24 -13.25
N GLY A 8 -11.28 -18.47 -14.33
CA GLY A 8 -12.04 -18.59 -15.57
C GLY A 8 -13.27 -17.68 -15.64
N SER A 9 -13.75 -17.14 -14.51
CA SER A 9 -14.97 -16.33 -14.48
C SER A 9 -14.79 -14.93 -15.08
N PRO A 10 -15.86 -14.32 -15.62
CA PRO A 10 -15.80 -12.94 -16.13
C PRO A 10 -15.38 -11.90 -15.07
N VAL A 11 -15.84 -12.05 -13.83
CA VAL A 11 -15.45 -11.17 -12.72
C VAL A 11 -13.96 -11.29 -12.44
N ALA A 12 -13.45 -12.51 -12.30
CA ALA A 12 -12.02 -12.74 -12.06
C ALA A 12 -11.16 -12.21 -13.22
N ALA A 13 -11.60 -12.36 -14.48
CA ALA A 13 -10.89 -11.81 -15.63
C ALA A 13 -10.77 -10.28 -15.55
N LEU A 14 -11.88 -9.59 -15.28
CA LEU A 14 -11.89 -8.12 -15.17
C LEU A 14 -11.04 -7.62 -14.00
N ARG A 15 -11.16 -8.25 -12.81
CA ARG A 15 -10.35 -7.92 -11.64
C ARG A 15 -8.87 -8.18 -11.88
N ARG A 16 -8.51 -9.30 -12.51
CA ARG A 16 -7.13 -9.63 -12.85
C ARG A 16 -6.53 -8.63 -13.85
N ILE A 17 -7.29 -8.25 -14.87
CA ILE A 17 -6.87 -7.19 -15.81
C ILE A 17 -6.64 -5.87 -15.05
N ALA A 18 -7.55 -5.47 -14.18
CA ALA A 18 -7.41 -4.24 -13.40
C ALA A 18 -6.16 -4.27 -12.51
N PHE A 19 -5.92 -5.39 -11.81
CA PHE A 19 -4.72 -5.62 -11.01
C PHE A 19 -3.44 -5.48 -11.85
N LEU A 20 -3.37 -6.11 -13.02
CA LEU A 20 -2.20 -6.03 -13.91
C LEU A 20 -1.97 -4.62 -14.47
N LEU A 21 -3.05 -3.87 -14.74
CA LEU A 21 -2.96 -2.47 -15.18
C LEU A 21 -2.44 -1.56 -14.04
N GLU A 22 -2.94 -1.74 -12.81
CA GLU A 22 -2.48 -1.01 -11.61
C GLU A 22 -1.00 -1.30 -11.32
N ARG A 23 -0.63 -2.58 -11.34
CA ARG A 23 0.74 -3.08 -11.20
C ARG A 23 1.66 -2.51 -12.29
N GLY A 24 1.16 -2.44 -13.53
CA GLY A 24 1.85 -1.83 -14.67
C GLY A 24 1.90 -0.30 -14.66
N ARG A 25 1.26 0.36 -13.67
CA ARG A 25 1.12 1.83 -13.57
C ARG A 25 0.49 2.46 -14.81
N GLU A 26 -0.49 1.77 -15.40
CA GLU A 26 -1.27 2.29 -16.52
C GLU A 26 -2.25 3.39 -16.07
N GLU A 27 -2.79 4.11 -17.05
CA GLU A 27 -3.70 5.22 -16.83
C GLU A 27 -4.92 4.84 -15.97
N THR A 28 -5.23 5.65 -14.95
CA THR A 28 -6.29 5.39 -13.97
C THR A 28 -7.66 5.19 -14.61
N TYR A 29 -7.98 5.90 -15.70
CA TYR A 29 -9.28 5.73 -16.36
C TYR A 29 -9.43 4.33 -16.99
N LYS A 30 -8.33 3.71 -17.46
CA LYS A 30 -8.35 2.35 -18.00
C LYS A 30 -8.63 1.36 -16.87
N VAL A 31 -7.92 1.49 -15.75
CA VAL A 31 -8.11 0.66 -14.55
C VAL A 31 -9.57 0.74 -14.08
N LYS A 32 -10.10 1.96 -13.91
CA LYS A 32 -11.47 2.20 -13.47
C LYS A 32 -12.52 1.52 -14.37
N ALA A 33 -12.31 1.53 -15.69
CA ALA A 33 -13.22 0.84 -16.61
C ALA A 33 -13.33 -0.67 -16.31
N PHE A 34 -12.22 -1.35 -15.99
CA PHE A 34 -12.26 -2.78 -15.66
C PHE A 34 -12.83 -3.04 -14.25
N ARG A 35 -12.49 -2.21 -13.26
CA ARG A 35 -13.05 -2.29 -11.90
C ARG A 35 -14.57 -2.09 -11.92
N SER A 36 -15.06 -0.99 -12.51
CA SER A 36 -16.50 -0.71 -12.59
C SER A 36 -17.27 -1.77 -13.38
N ALA A 37 -16.68 -2.34 -14.44
CA ALA A 37 -17.30 -3.45 -15.15
C ALA A 37 -17.41 -4.71 -14.27
N ALA A 38 -16.38 -5.02 -13.46
CA ALA A 38 -16.43 -6.13 -12.52
C ALA A 38 -17.53 -5.92 -11.48
N ASP A 39 -17.60 -4.73 -10.88
CA ASP A 39 -18.62 -4.38 -9.88
C ASP A 39 -20.04 -4.45 -10.44
N THR A 40 -20.21 -4.07 -11.72
CA THR A 40 -21.51 -4.10 -12.41
C THR A 40 -22.03 -5.53 -12.58
N ILE A 41 -21.15 -6.49 -12.90
CA ILE A 41 -21.57 -7.88 -13.16
C ILE A 41 -21.50 -8.77 -11.92
N LEU A 42 -20.74 -8.37 -10.89
CA LEU A 42 -20.60 -9.12 -9.64
C LEU A 42 -21.94 -9.55 -9.00
N PRO A 43 -22.98 -8.69 -8.92
CA PRO A 43 -24.26 -9.09 -8.32
C PRO A 43 -25.17 -9.90 -9.27
N LEU A 44 -24.80 -10.09 -10.54
CA LEU A 44 -25.65 -10.77 -11.52
C LEU A 44 -25.43 -12.30 -11.51
N PRO A 45 -26.47 -13.11 -11.72
CA PRO A 45 -26.33 -14.54 -11.94
C PRO A 45 -25.45 -14.86 -13.16
N ALA A 46 -24.65 -15.92 -13.08
CA ALA A 46 -23.77 -16.33 -14.18
C ALA A 46 -24.54 -16.59 -15.49
N GLU A 47 -25.76 -17.14 -15.38
CA GLU A 47 -26.65 -17.40 -16.52
C GLU A 47 -27.09 -16.11 -17.22
N GLU A 48 -27.37 -15.05 -16.46
CA GLU A 48 -27.76 -13.75 -17.00
C GLU A 48 -26.57 -13.11 -17.75
N ILE A 49 -25.38 -13.15 -17.17
CA ILE A 49 -24.15 -12.66 -17.82
C ILE A 49 -23.93 -13.40 -19.14
N ALA A 50 -24.11 -14.73 -19.13
CA ALA A 50 -23.94 -15.55 -20.32
C ALA A 50 -25.02 -15.29 -21.40
N GLU A 51 -26.28 -15.05 -21.00
CA GLU A 51 -27.35 -14.68 -21.92
C GLU A 51 -27.07 -13.32 -22.58
N ARG A 52 -26.70 -12.31 -21.79
CA ARG A 52 -26.33 -10.98 -22.30
C ARG A 52 -25.13 -11.03 -23.23
N ALA A 53 -24.14 -11.88 -22.92
CA ALA A 53 -22.98 -12.09 -23.79
C ALA A 53 -23.39 -12.66 -25.15
N ARG A 54 -24.22 -13.73 -25.17
CA ARG A 54 -24.75 -14.33 -26.41
C ARG A 54 -25.65 -13.38 -27.20
N ALA A 55 -26.44 -12.56 -26.51
CA ALA A 55 -27.34 -11.59 -27.12
C ALA A 55 -26.62 -10.31 -27.60
N GLY A 56 -25.35 -10.10 -27.21
CA GLY A 56 -24.60 -8.88 -27.53
C GLY A 56 -25.07 -7.64 -26.74
N THR A 57 -25.81 -7.82 -25.65
CA THR A 57 -26.46 -6.74 -24.87
C THR A 57 -25.68 -6.33 -23.61
N LEU A 58 -24.46 -6.86 -23.40
CA LEU A 58 -23.61 -6.50 -22.25
C LEU A 58 -23.39 -4.99 -22.11
N ARG A 59 -23.29 -4.26 -23.23
CA ARG A 59 -23.04 -2.81 -23.26
C ARG A 59 -24.25 -1.96 -22.86
N GLU A 60 -25.40 -2.58 -22.65
CA GLU A 60 -26.58 -1.93 -22.07
C GLU A 60 -26.46 -1.79 -20.54
N LEU A 61 -25.58 -2.59 -19.92
CA LEU A 61 -25.26 -2.46 -18.50
C LEU A 61 -24.37 -1.22 -18.27
N PRO A 62 -24.63 -0.45 -17.20
CA PRO A 62 -23.83 0.74 -16.89
C PRO A 62 -22.37 0.37 -16.66
N GLY A 63 -21.43 1.20 -17.12
CA GLY A 63 -20.00 0.94 -16.91
C GLY A 63 -19.36 -0.12 -17.81
N ILE A 64 -20.12 -0.84 -18.64
CA ILE A 64 -19.59 -1.82 -19.59
C ILE A 64 -19.31 -1.17 -20.96
N GLY A 65 -18.03 -0.97 -21.25
CA GLY A 65 -17.54 -0.49 -22.54
C GLY A 65 -17.27 -1.63 -23.53
N ALA A 66 -16.84 -1.27 -24.75
CA ALA A 66 -16.52 -2.26 -25.79
C ALA A 66 -15.44 -3.26 -25.34
N SER A 67 -14.34 -2.76 -24.76
CA SER A 67 -13.23 -3.63 -24.32
C SER A 67 -13.61 -4.55 -23.16
N THR A 68 -14.42 -4.09 -22.20
CA THR A 68 -14.83 -4.92 -21.06
C THR A 68 -15.90 -5.93 -21.48
N ALA A 69 -16.82 -5.57 -22.37
CA ALA A 69 -17.77 -6.50 -22.98
C ALA A 69 -17.08 -7.65 -23.72
N THR A 70 -16.03 -7.36 -24.51
CA THR A 70 -15.22 -8.41 -25.17
C THR A 70 -14.61 -9.37 -24.15
N VAL A 71 -13.98 -8.85 -23.10
CA VAL A 71 -13.39 -9.68 -22.04
C VAL A 71 -14.43 -10.58 -21.38
N ILE A 72 -15.61 -10.05 -21.06
CA ILE A 72 -16.70 -10.82 -20.45
C ILE A 72 -17.16 -11.94 -21.39
N ALA A 73 -17.37 -11.64 -22.68
CA ALA A 73 -17.82 -12.61 -23.66
C ALA A 73 -16.81 -13.76 -23.86
N GLU A 74 -15.51 -13.44 -23.96
CA GLU A 74 -14.44 -14.44 -24.07
C GLU A 74 -14.38 -15.36 -22.84
N ALA A 75 -14.49 -14.78 -21.64
CA ALA A 75 -14.49 -15.56 -20.39
C ALA A 75 -15.73 -16.46 -20.26
N VAL A 76 -16.92 -15.98 -20.65
CA VAL A 76 -18.17 -16.78 -20.69
C VAL A 76 -18.03 -18.00 -21.60
N GLU A 77 -17.28 -17.88 -22.70
CA GLU A 77 -17.01 -19.00 -23.62
C GLU A 77 -15.95 -19.98 -23.08
N GLY A 78 -15.42 -19.75 -21.87
CA GLY A 78 -14.36 -20.55 -21.27
C GLY A 78 -12.99 -20.32 -21.88
N ARG A 79 -12.81 -19.22 -22.64
CA ARG A 79 -11.52 -18.82 -23.21
C ARG A 79 -10.84 -17.83 -22.26
N VAL A 80 -9.51 -17.90 -22.17
CA VAL A 80 -8.73 -16.83 -21.53
C VAL A 80 -8.86 -15.58 -22.40
N PRO A 81 -9.38 -14.44 -21.89
CA PRO A 81 -9.53 -13.24 -22.69
C PRO A 81 -8.21 -12.77 -23.29
N GLU A 82 -8.19 -12.36 -24.56
CA GLU A 82 -6.96 -12.02 -25.27
C GLU A 82 -6.22 -10.86 -24.58
N ARG A 83 -6.98 -9.88 -24.08
CA ARG A 83 -6.45 -8.77 -23.30
C ARG A 83 -5.80 -9.22 -22.00
N LEU A 84 -6.40 -10.20 -21.31
CA LEU A 84 -5.83 -10.76 -20.09
C LEU A 84 -4.51 -11.47 -20.41
N ALA A 85 -4.51 -12.36 -21.40
CA ALA A 85 -3.29 -13.07 -21.82
C ALA A 85 -2.14 -12.11 -22.18
N ALA A 86 -2.43 -11.04 -22.94
CA ALA A 86 -1.44 -10.03 -23.30
C ALA A 86 -0.90 -9.26 -22.08
N LEU A 87 -1.74 -8.97 -21.08
CA LEU A 87 -1.30 -8.32 -19.85
C LEU A 87 -0.52 -9.25 -18.93
N GLU A 88 -0.84 -10.54 -18.89
CA GLU A 88 -0.04 -11.53 -18.16
C GLU A 88 1.36 -11.66 -18.75
N GLU A 89 1.48 -11.68 -20.08
CA GLU A 89 2.79 -11.69 -20.75
C GLU A 89 3.59 -10.41 -20.46
N LYS A 90 2.93 -9.24 -20.55
CA LYS A 90 3.58 -7.94 -20.34
C LYS A 90 3.91 -7.66 -18.86
N SER A 91 3.05 -8.09 -17.96
CA SER A 91 3.00 -7.56 -16.58
C SER A 91 2.54 -8.59 -15.55
N GLY A 92 2.53 -9.89 -15.85
CA GLY A 92 2.23 -10.97 -14.88
C GLY A 92 3.47 -11.56 -14.22
N GLY A 93 4.64 -11.48 -14.88
CA GLY A 93 5.92 -11.98 -14.37
C GLY A 93 6.51 -11.17 -13.19
N PRO A 94 7.66 -11.58 -12.62
CA PRO A 94 8.33 -10.84 -11.54
C PRO A 94 8.62 -9.38 -11.93
N LEU A 95 8.42 -8.45 -10.99
CA LEU A 95 8.69 -7.03 -11.20
C LEU A 95 10.17 -6.66 -11.14
N VAL A 96 10.96 -7.48 -10.44
CA VAL A 96 12.37 -7.29 -10.16
C VAL A 96 13.04 -8.66 -9.99
N GLU A 97 14.34 -8.73 -10.24
CA GLU A 97 15.16 -9.88 -9.90
C GLU A 97 15.62 -9.78 -8.43
N GLY A 98 15.67 -10.92 -7.72
CA GLY A 98 16.04 -10.95 -6.30
C GLY A 98 14.90 -10.57 -5.35
N GLY A 99 15.20 -10.58 -4.05
CA GLY A 99 14.27 -10.29 -2.95
C GLY A 99 13.30 -11.43 -2.63
N GLY A 100 13.40 -12.58 -3.30
CA GLY A 100 12.45 -13.68 -3.16
C GLY A 100 12.42 -14.28 -1.75
N SER A 101 13.58 -14.38 -1.10
CA SER A 101 13.67 -14.91 0.27
C SER A 101 13.00 -13.99 1.29
N ILE A 102 13.27 -12.68 1.20
CA ILE A 102 12.65 -11.66 2.06
C ILE A 102 11.15 -11.57 1.78
N ARG A 103 10.72 -11.55 0.51
CA ARG A 103 9.29 -11.49 0.16
C ARG A 103 8.51 -12.68 0.71
N ALA A 104 9.09 -13.88 0.69
CA ALA A 104 8.47 -15.08 1.27
C ALA A 104 8.38 -15.03 2.80
N ALA A 105 9.26 -14.26 3.45
CA ALA A 105 9.23 -14.04 4.90
C ALA A 105 8.25 -12.93 5.32
N LEU A 106 7.88 -12.00 4.42
CA LEU A 106 6.94 -10.93 4.74
C LEU A 106 5.53 -11.50 5.01
N ARG A 107 4.98 -11.13 6.16
CA ARG A 107 3.63 -11.49 6.61
C ARG A 107 2.59 -10.41 6.37
N GLY A 108 2.99 -9.17 6.07
CA GLY A 108 2.06 -8.10 5.76
C GLY A 108 2.70 -6.84 5.18
N ASP A 109 1.85 -5.86 4.90
CA ASP A 109 2.22 -4.53 4.44
C ASP A 109 1.76 -3.48 5.47
N LEU A 110 2.65 -2.54 5.79
CA LEU A 110 2.49 -1.55 6.86
C LEU A 110 2.10 -0.16 6.33
N HIS A 111 2.01 0.02 5.02
CA HIS A 111 1.69 1.32 4.43
C HIS A 111 0.83 1.14 3.16
N SER A 112 -0.47 1.38 3.29
CA SER A 112 -1.44 1.29 2.19
C SER A 112 -2.58 2.29 2.35
N HIS A 113 -3.18 2.67 1.22
CA HIS A 113 -4.22 3.70 1.14
C HIS A 113 -5.47 3.17 0.44
N SER A 114 -6.61 3.74 0.80
CA SER A 114 -7.92 3.43 0.22
C SER A 114 -8.59 4.68 -0.36
N ASP A 115 -9.80 4.51 -0.89
CA ASP A 115 -10.65 5.62 -1.36
C ASP A 115 -11.14 6.56 -0.24
N TRP A 116 -10.74 6.33 1.01
CA TRP A 116 -10.97 7.24 2.13
C TRP A 116 -10.00 8.43 2.14
N SER A 117 -8.75 8.30 1.69
CA SER A 117 -7.87 9.44 1.37
C SER A 117 -7.75 9.65 -0.15
N ASP A 118 -6.68 9.13 -0.73
CA ASP A 118 -6.22 9.36 -2.10
C ASP A 118 -5.87 8.06 -2.83
N GLY A 119 -6.17 6.91 -2.22
CA GLY A 119 -6.30 5.64 -2.90
C GLY A 119 -7.49 5.63 -3.87
N GLY A 120 -7.46 4.68 -4.80
CA GLY A 120 -8.45 4.54 -5.85
C GLY A 120 -9.40 3.36 -5.66
N SER A 121 -9.36 2.67 -4.52
CA SER A 121 -10.10 1.43 -4.29
C SER A 121 -10.66 1.32 -2.88
N PRO A 122 -11.81 0.65 -2.70
CA PRO A 122 -12.41 0.39 -1.39
C PRO A 122 -11.49 -0.43 -0.49
N ILE A 123 -11.69 -0.29 0.82
CA ILE A 123 -10.94 -1.00 1.87
C ILE A 123 -11.01 -2.52 1.68
N GLU A 124 -12.19 -3.03 1.36
CA GLU A 124 -12.45 -4.45 1.18
C GLU A 124 -11.60 -5.02 0.04
N GLU A 125 -11.52 -4.32 -1.09
CA GLU A 125 -10.74 -4.75 -2.25
C GLU A 125 -9.23 -4.76 -1.94
N MET A 126 -8.75 -3.79 -1.16
CA MET A 126 -7.36 -3.77 -0.67
C MET A 126 -7.08 -4.98 0.23
N ALA A 127 -7.97 -5.27 1.18
CA ALA A 127 -7.84 -6.42 2.08
C ALA A 127 -7.89 -7.76 1.34
N PHE A 128 -8.85 -7.94 0.42
CA PHE A 128 -8.95 -9.15 -0.40
C PHE A 128 -7.68 -9.38 -1.23
N THR A 129 -7.15 -8.32 -1.85
CA THR A 129 -5.93 -8.45 -2.64
C THR A 129 -4.71 -8.78 -1.77
N ALA A 130 -4.62 -8.22 -0.56
CA ALA A 130 -3.56 -8.59 0.39
C ALA A 130 -3.63 -10.08 0.78
N ILE A 131 -4.84 -10.63 0.99
CA ILE A 131 -5.06 -12.07 1.23
C ILE A 131 -4.58 -12.90 0.02
N GLU A 132 -4.94 -12.52 -1.19
CA GLU A 132 -4.53 -13.21 -2.42
C GLU A 132 -3.01 -13.17 -2.65
N LEU A 133 -2.35 -12.11 -2.18
CA LEU A 133 -0.88 -11.99 -2.17
C LEU A 133 -0.21 -12.80 -1.04
N GLY A 134 -0.99 -13.49 -0.21
CA GLY A 134 -0.52 -14.36 0.86
C GLY A 134 -0.12 -13.61 2.14
N HIS A 135 -0.60 -12.39 2.34
CA HIS A 135 -0.41 -11.69 3.60
C HIS A 135 -1.34 -12.23 4.69
N GLU A 136 -0.86 -12.19 5.93
CA GLU A 136 -1.64 -12.46 7.15
C GLU A 136 -2.31 -11.19 7.67
N TYR A 137 -1.75 -10.02 7.36
CA TYR A 137 -2.30 -8.72 7.73
C TYR A 137 -1.95 -7.62 6.73
N LEU A 138 -2.75 -6.54 6.76
CA LEU A 138 -2.50 -5.29 6.06
C LEU A 138 -2.79 -4.14 7.04
N VAL A 139 -1.92 -3.13 7.09
CA VAL A 139 -2.20 -1.89 7.82
C VAL A 139 -2.80 -0.88 6.85
N LEU A 140 -4.00 -0.41 7.15
CA LEU A 140 -4.63 0.69 6.42
C LEU A 140 -4.13 2.01 7.01
N THR A 141 -3.44 2.82 6.21
CA THR A 141 -2.75 4.04 6.64
C THR A 141 -3.13 5.24 5.79
N ASP A 142 -4.43 5.46 5.59
CA ASP A 142 -4.92 6.66 4.93
C ASP A 142 -4.42 7.95 5.62
N HIS A 143 -4.30 9.04 4.85
CA HIS A 143 -3.60 10.24 5.32
C HIS A 143 -4.35 11.03 6.41
N SER A 144 -3.60 11.73 7.26
CA SER A 144 -4.14 12.69 8.23
C SER A 144 -4.57 14.05 7.62
N PRO A 145 -5.31 14.90 8.34
CA PRO A 145 -6.03 16.08 7.80
C PRO A 145 -5.20 17.12 7.04
N ARG A 146 -3.96 17.35 7.43
CA ARG A 146 -3.14 18.46 6.91
C ARG A 146 -2.73 18.24 5.47
N LEU A 147 -2.67 17.00 5.00
CA LEU A 147 -2.50 16.68 3.59
C LEU A 147 -3.81 16.90 2.82
N ARG A 148 -4.22 18.16 2.69
CA ARG A 148 -5.51 18.56 2.08
C ARG A 148 -5.68 18.08 0.64
N VAL A 149 -4.58 17.95 -0.11
CA VAL A 149 -4.59 17.45 -1.49
C VAL A 149 -4.99 15.98 -1.58
N ALA A 150 -4.87 15.24 -0.47
CA ALA A 150 -5.16 13.82 -0.38
C ALA A 150 -6.46 13.53 0.38
N ASN A 151 -7.33 14.54 0.60
CA ASN A 151 -8.57 14.38 1.34
C ASN A 151 -8.38 13.69 2.72
N GLY A 152 -7.38 14.15 3.50
CA GLY A 152 -7.02 13.55 4.78
C GLY A 152 -8.16 13.42 5.81
N LEU A 153 -8.02 12.45 6.71
CA LEU A 153 -9.05 12.03 7.65
C LEU A 153 -9.03 12.87 8.93
N SER A 154 -10.06 13.69 9.13
CA SER A 154 -10.35 14.26 10.46
C SER A 154 -10.65 13.17 11.47
N VAL A 155 -10.57 13.48 12.78
CA VAL A 155 -10.97 12.57 13.87
C VAL A 155 -12.31 11.90 13.57
N ALA A 156 -13.33 12.67 13.19
CA ALA A 156 -14.67 12.13 12.89
C ALA A 156 -14.74 11.27 11.61
N ARG A 157 -13.83 11.44 10.65
CA ARG A 157 -13.75 10.56 9.48
C ARG A 157 -12.97 9.30 9.81
N LEU A 158 -11.87 9.41 10.54
CA LEU A 158 -11.08 8.27 10.99
C LEU A 158 -11.92 7.36 11.91
N THR A 159 -12.66 7.90 12.88
CA THR A 159 -13.59 7.10 13.71
C THR A 159 -14.53 6.24 12.85
N ARG A 160 -15.13 6.81 11.80
CA ARG A 160 -16.01 6.06 10.89
C ARG A 160 -15.26 5.05 10.04
N GLN A 161 -14.02 5.34 9.64
CA GLN A 161 -13.20 4.37 8.94
C GLN A 161 -12.87 3.18 9.84
N LEU A 162 -12.56 3.42 11.12
CA LEU A 162 -12.28 2.35 12.08
C LEU A 162 -13.50 1.43 12.26
N GLU A 163 -14.73 1.96 12.23
CA GLU A 163 -15.95 1.14 12.23
C GLU A 163 -16.04 0.23 10.99
N VAL A 164 -15.63 0.72 9.82
CA VAL A 164 -15.57 -0.10 8.59
C VAL A 164 -14.49 -1.17 8.69
N VAL A 165 -13.31 -0.83 9.21
CA VAL A 165 -12.22 -1.79 9.45
C VAL A 165 -12.68 -2.92 10.39
N GLU A 166 -13.43 -2.59 11.44
CA GLU A 166 -14.00 -3.60 12.34
C GLU A 166 -15.01 -4.51 11.63
N ALA A 167 -15.93 -3.93 10.85
CA ALA A 167 -16.89 -4.73 10.08
C ALA A 167 -16.21 -5.68 9.08
N VAL A 168 -15.11 -5.23 8.45
CA VAL A 168 -14.28 -6.08 7.56
C VAL A 168 -13.62 -7.20 8.35
N ASN A 169 -13.02 -6.91 9.50
CA ASN A 169 -12.39 -7.92 10.36
C ASN A 169 -13.40 -8.95 10.88
N GLU A 170 -14.60 -8.52 11.28
CA GLU A 170 -15.71 -9.42 11.68
C GLU A 170 -16.08 -10.37 10.53
N HIS A 171 -16.13 -9.87 9.30
CA HIS A 171 -16.45 -10.69 8.13
C HIS A 171 -15.35 -11.71 7.78
N LEU A 172 -14.09 -11.36 8.04
CA LEU A 172 -12.94 -12.23 7.75
C LEU A 172 -12.71 -13.31 8.83
N ASP A 173 -13.44 -13.26 9.97
CA ASP A 173 -13.46 -14.28 11.02
C ASP A 173 -12.06 -14.80 11.44
N GLY A 174 -11.09 -13.88 11.52
CA GLY A 174 -9.72 -14.16 11.96
C GLY A 174 -8.80 -14.83 10.94
N SER A 175 -9.23 -15.09 9.70
CA SER A 175 -8.34 -15.62 8.65
C SER A 175 -7.29 -14.62 8.16
N PHE A 176 -7.54 -13.32 8.41
CA PHE A 176 -6.70 -12.19 8.04
C PHE A 176 -6.97 -11.04 9.02
N ARG A 177 -5.99 -10.15 9.23
CA ARG A 177 -6.18 -8.95 10.07
C ARG A 177 -5.97 -7.67 9.27
N LEU A 178 -7.02 -6.88 9.11
CA LEU A 178 -6.90 -5.50 8.67
C LEU A 178 -6.63 -4.63 9.90
N LEU A 179 -5.40 -4.14 10.02
CA LEU A 179 -4.94 -3.37 11.16
C LEU A 179 -5.26 -1.88 10.98
N LYS A 180 -5.66 -1.24 12.07
CA LYS A 180 -6.01 0.17 12.13
C LYS A 180 -4.74 1.01 12.14
N GLY A 181 -4.51 1.78 11.10
CA GLY A 181 -3.38 2.68 11.05
C GLY A 181 -3.72 4.06 10.52
N ILE A 182 -2.68 4.86 10.38
CA ILE A 182 -2.72 6.16 9.74
C ILE A 182 -1.32 6.48 9.23
N GLU A 183 -1.23 7.14 8.07
CA GLU A 183 -0.05 7.91 7.74
C GLU A 183 -0.25 9.34 8.27
N VAL A 184 0.37 9.62 9.42
CA VAL A 184 0.24 10.90 10.11
C VAL A 184 1.29 11.89 9.65
N ASP A 185 0.84 13.09 9.27
CA ASP A 185 1.73 14.18 8.90
C ASP A 185 2.59 14.62 10.09
N ILE A 186 3.90 14.73 9.86
CA ILE A 186 4.82 15.38 10.78
C ILE A 186 4.67 16.90 10.59
N LEU A 187 4.23 17.60 11.64
CA LEU A 187 4.09 19.05 11.65
C LEU A 187 5.45 19.76 11.62
N ASP A 188 5.46 21.07 11.34
CA ASP A 188 6.71 21.83 11.17
C ASP A 188 7.59 21.83 12.43
N THR A 189 6.97 21.63 13.60
CA THR A 189 7.61 21.55 14.91
C THR A 189 7.97 20.11 15.31
N GLY A 190 7.58 19.11 14.51
CA GLY A 190 7.76 17.69 14.79
C GLY A 190 6.59 17.02 15.53
N GLY A 191 5.55 17.76 15.90
CA GLY A 191 4.30 17.16 16.40
C GLY A 191 3.61 16.32 15.31
N LEU A 192 2.68 15.45 15.71
CA LEU A 192 1.90 14.62 14.79
C LEU A 192 0.53 15.26 14.51
N ASP A 193 0.05 15.16 13.27
CA ASP A 193 -1.22 15.75 12.81
C ASP A 193 -2.48 14.95 13.21
N GLN A 194 -2.52 14.46 14.44
CA GLN A 194 -3.70 13.89 15.09
C GLN A 194 -3.69 14.11 16.60
N THR A 195 -4.86 13.92 17.22
CA THR A 195 -4.96 13.98 18.68
C THR A 195 -4.39 12.69 19.29
N GLU A 196 -3.79 12.79 20.46
CA GLU A 196 -3.21 11.65 21.16
C GLU A 196 -4.27 10.58 21.46
N GLU A 197 -5.51 10.99 21.78
CA GLU A 197 -6.62 10.07 22.03
C GLU A 197 -7.01 9.26 20.79
N MET A 198 -6.84 9.82 19.59
CA MET A 198 -7.07 9.10 18.34
C MET A 198 -5.88 8.20 18.02
N LEU A 199 -4.65 8.70 18.16
CA LEU A 199 -3.44 7.91 17.92
C LEU A 199 -3.36 6.67 18.83
N ALA A 200 -3.84 6.77 20.08
CA ALA A 200 -3.91 5.66 21.03
C ALA A 200 -4.89 4.54 20.64
N GLN A 201 -5.81 4.78 19.70
CA GLN A 201 -6.76 3.77 19.20
C GLN A 201 -6.23 2.98 17.99
N LEU A 202 -5.05 3.34 17.47
CA LEU A 202 -4.49 2.77 16.26
C LEU A 202 -3.41 1.73 16.60
N ASP A 203 -3.43 0.64 15.82
CA ASP A 203 -2.50 -0.47 15.93
C ASP A 203 -1.07 -0.05 15.52
N VAL A 204 -0.95 0.65 14.37
CA VAL A 204 0.35 1.07 13.80
C VAL A 204 0.24 2.47 13.19
N ARG A 205 1.23 3.34 13.44
CA ARG A 205 1.28 4.70 12.90
C ARG A 205 2.57 4.94 12.11
N VAL A 206 2.42 5.38 10.85
CA VAL A 206 3.52 5.82 9.99
C VAL A 206 3.59 7.34 10.04
N ALA A 207 4.72 7.90 10.45
CA ALA A 207 4.92 9.35 10.53
C ALA A 207 5.79 9.82 9.35
N SER A 208 5.26 10.75 8.56
CA SER A 208 5.89 11.18 7.30
C SER A 208 5.95 12.70 7.16
N VAL A 209 6.97 13.22 6.48
CA VAL A 209 7.08 14.64 6.13
C VAL A 209 6.49 14.86 4.73
N HIS A 210 5.35 15.54 4.62
CA HIS A 210 4.77 15.89 3.30
C HIS A 210 4.84 17.36 2.92
N SER A 211 5.26 18.21 3.86
CA SER A 211 5.23 19.66 3.71
C SER A 211 6.58 20.28 4.06
N LYS A 212 6.88 21.45 3.47
CA LYS A 212 8.16 22.14 3.65
C LYS A 212 9.37 21.21 3.43
N LEU A 213 9.32 20.42 2.36
CA LEU A 213 10.38 19.47 2.00
C LEU A 213 11.72 20.17 1.66
N ALA A 214 11.68 21.45 1.27
CA ALA A 214 12.87 22.28 1.06
C ALA A 214 13.29 23.08 2.32
N MET A 215 12.93 22.61 3.51
CA MET A 215 13.38 23.19 4.78
C MET A 215 14.89 22.93 4.97
N ASP A 216 15.61 23.91 5.54
CA ASP A 216 17.03 23.77 5.84
C ASP A 216 17.34 22.52 6.69
N ALA A 217 18.52 21.93 6.50
CA ALA A 217 18.91 20.66 7.12
C ALA A 217 18.73 20.62 8.65
N ARG A 218 19.21 21.64 9.37
CA ARG A 218 19.15 21.66 10.85
C ARG A 218 17.71 21.67 11.40
N PRO A 219 16.80 22.56 10.96
CA PRO A 219 15.41 22.49 11.39
C PRO A 219 14.70 21.23 10.90
N MET A 220 15.01 20.68 9.72
CA MET A 220 14.44 19.40 9.28
C MET A 220 14.86 18.24 10.19
N THR A 221 16.14 18.15 10.57
CA THR A 221 16.62 17.16 11.55
C THR A 221 15.83 17.24 12.85
N ARG A 222 15.69 18.44 13.43
CA ARG A 222 14.93 18.61 14.69
C ARG A 222 13.47 18.22 14.53
N ARG A 223 12.85 18.58 13.42
CA ARG A 223 11.46 18.22 13.11
C ARG A 223 11.27 16.70 13.07
N MET A 224 12.16 15.98 12.39
CA MET A 224 12.10 14.53 12.28
C MET A 224 12.38 13.85 13.62
N VAL A 225 13.42 14.29 14.35
CA VAL A 225 13.76 13.76 15.68
C VAL A 225 12.60 13.93 16.67
N ASN A 226 12.01 15.13 16.74
CA ASN A 226 10.85 15.39 17.60
C ASN A 226 9.66 14.47 17.27
N ALA A 227 9.46 14.10 15.99
CA ALA A 227 8.41 13.17 15.61
C ALA A 227 8.75 11.72 15.99
N ILE A 228 10.02 11.33 15.88
CA ILE A 228 10.51 10.00 16.27
C ILE A 228 10.42 9.79 17.78
N GLU A 229 10.71 10.83 18.57
CA GLU A 229 10.59 10.82 20.04
C GLU A 229 9.12 10.82 20.53
N ASN A 230 8.15 11.03 19.64
CA ASN A 230 6.75 10.92 20.00
C ASN A 230 6.40 9.44 20.27
N PRO A 231 5.77 9.09 21.42
CA PRO A 231 5.47 7.71 21.78
C PRO A 231 4.56 7.00 20.78
N PHE A 232 3.78 7.76 20.01
CA PHE A 232 2.90 7.21 18.99
C PHE A 232 3.61 6.87 17.68
N THR A 233 4.85 7.28 17.42
CA THR A 233 5.51 6.93 16.15
C THR A 233 6.00 5.48 16.14
N ASN A 234 5.57 4.68 15.16
CA ASN A 234 6.10 3.32 14.97
C ASN A 234 7.08 3.25 13.79
N VAL A 235 6.72 3.90 12.68
CA VAL A 235 7.52 3.90 11.46
C VAL A 235 7.79 5.33 11.03
N LEU A 236 9.05 5.65 10.71
CA LEU A 236 9.39 6.86 9.96
C LEU A 236 9.19 6.55 8.47
N GLY A 237 8.11 7.09 7.89
CA GLY A 237 7.79 6.92 6.46
C GLY A 237 8.76 7.69 5.57
N HIS A 238 8.81 7.30 4.28
CA HIS A 238 9.65 7.80 3.18
C HIS A 238 10.44 9.09 3.50
N CYS A 239 11.56 8.90 4.20
CA CYS A 239 12.16 9.93 5.05
C CYS A 239 12.77 11.11 4.29
N THR A 240 13.04 10.98 2.99
CA THR A 240 13.56 12.08 2.17
C THR A 240 12.47 12.82 1.41
N GLY A 241 11.27 12.23 1.31
CA GLY A 241 10.17 12.76 0.53
C GLY A 241 10.48 12.87 -0.97
N ARG A 242 11.52 12.19 -1.50
CA ARG A 242 11.93 12.30 -2.91
C ARG A 242 10.91 11.69 -3.87
N LEU A 243 10.95 12.16 -5.12
CA LEU A 243 10.32 11.49 -6.26
C LEU A 243 11.33 11.35 -7.38
N VAL A 244 11.63 10.12 -7.78
CA VAL A 244 12.68 9.83 -8.79
C VAL A 244 12.12 9.61 -10.19
N THR A 245 10.81 9.35 -10.30
CA THR A 245 10.11 9.14 -11.59
C THR A 245 8.60 9.31 -11.42
N GLY A 246 7.85 9.18 -12.53
CA GLY A 246 6.39 9.14 -12.54
C GLY A 246 5.72 10.39 -13.11
N SER A 247 4.40 10.32 -13.27
CA SER A 247 3.57 11.40 -13.83
C SER A 247 3.53 12.67 -12.98
N ARG A 248 3.83 12.56 -11.69
CA ARG A 248 3.96 13.69 -10.74
C ARG A 248 5.29 14.46 -10.89
N GLY A 249 6.15 14.06 -11.84
CA GLY A 249 7.47 14.64 -12.04
C GLY A 249 8.52 14.11 -11.05
N THR A 250 9.63 14.83 -10.94
CA THR A 250 10.72 14.50 -10.01
C THR A 250 10.82 15.54 -8.90
N ARG A 251 11.28 15.11 -7.74
CA ARG A 251 11.49 15.95 -6.55
C ARG A 251 12.75 15.49 -5.83
N GLY A 252 13.62 16.45 -5.52
CA GLY A 252 14.84 16.20 -4.74
C GLY A 252 14.56 15.67 -3.34
N GLN A 253 15.61 15.21 -2.67
CA GLN A 253 15.57 14.78 -1.28
C GLN A 253 15.51 16.00 -0.35
N SER A 254 14.74 15.91 0.74
CA SER A 254 14.92 16.81 1.87
C SER A 254 16.32 16.65 2.46
N GLU A 255 16.93 17.77 2.86
CA GLU A 255 18.21 17.76 3.55
C GLU A 255 17.97 17.60 5.05
N PHE A 256 18.72 16.70 5.68
CA PHE A 256 18.75 16.50 7.14
C PHE A 256 20.02 15.73 7.52
N ASP A 257 20.35 15.72 8.81
CA ASP A 257 21.39 14.87 9.36
C ASP A 257 20.85 13.45 9.55
N ALA A 258 21.11 12.59 8.57
CA ALA A 258 20.59 11.23 8.54
C ALA A 258 21.10 10.36 9.69
N ARG A 259 22.35 10.56 10.14
CA ARG A 259 22.88 9.78 11.27
C ARG A 259 22.13 10.12 12.54
N THR A 260 21.95 11.41 12.83
CA THR A 260 21.17 11.88 13.99
C THR A 260 19.73 11.33 13.95
N VAL A 261 19.08 11.35 12.77
CA VAL A 261 17.71 10.84 12.60
C VAL A 261 17.63 9.33 12.83
N PHE A 262 18.54 8.54 12.26
CA PHE A 262 18.53 7.08 12.40
C PHE A 262 18.96 6.60 13.79
N GLU A 263 19.88 7.30 14.45
CA GLU A 263 20.21 7.05 15.87
C GLU A 263 18.99 7.31 16.77
N ALA A 264 18.19 8.35 16.47
CA ALA A 264 16.92 8.58 17.16
C ALA A 264 15.91 7.45 16.90
N CYS A 265 15.84 6.90 15.68
CA CYS A 265 14.99 5.75 15.37
C CYS A 265 15.36 4.53 16.23
N VAL A 266 16.65 4.22 16.36
CA VAL A 266 17.13 3.14 17.23
C VAL A 266 16.80 3.42 18.70
N ALA A 267 17.07 4.63 19.18
CA ALA A 267 16.85 5.00 20.59
C ALA A 267 15.38 4.96 21.01
N ASN A 268 14.44 5.16 20.09
CA ASN A 268 13.01 5.22 20.34
C ASN A 268 12.24 4.01 19.79
N ASP A 269 12.93 2.96 19.34
CA ASP A 269 12.32 1.76 18.77
C ASP A 269 11.31 2.11 17.65
N VAL A 270 11.78 2.91 16.68
CA VAL A 270 11.03 3.34 15.48
C VAL A 270 11.69 2.70 14.27
N ALA A 271 10.90 2.00 13.45
CA ALA A 271 11.40 1.40 12.22
C ALA A 271 11.57 2.47 11.13
N VAL A 272 12.56 2.31 10.26
CA VAL A 272 12.74 3.12 9.06
C VAL A 272 12.03 2.45 7.89
N GLU A 273 11.15 3.15 7.21
CA GLU A 273 10.49 2.65 6.01
C GLU A 273 11.50 2.42 4.86
N ILE A 274 11.32 1.32 4.13
CA ILE A 274 11.88 1.04 2.81
C ILE A 274 10.69 1.04 1.85
N ASN A 275 10.33 2.24 1.40
CA ASN A 275 9.20 2.46 0.53
C ASN A 275 9.48 1.84 -0.84
N ALA A 276 8.74 0.79 -1.17
CA ALA A 276 8.96 0.02 -2.39
C ALA A 276 8.29 0.65 -3.62
N ARG A 277 7.56 1.75 -3.46
CA ARG A 277 6.91 2.44 -4.57
C ARG A 277 7.93 2.93 -5.60
N PRO A 278 7.81 2.57 -6.89
CA PRO A 278 8.81 2.89 -7.91
C PRO A 278 9.14 4.38 -8.04
N GLU A 279 8.16 5.25 -7.81
CA GLU A 279 8.32 6.71 -7.86
C GLU A 279 9.14 7.25 -6.69
N ARG A 280 9.16 6.56 -5.53
CA ARG A 280 9.86 7.00 -4.31
C ARG A 280 11.22 6.30 -4.18
N ARG A 281 11.20 4.97 -4.12
CA ARG A 281 12.35 4.12 -3.77
C ARG A 281 13.09 4.65 -2.55
N ASP A 282 12.40 5.03 -1.49
CA ASP A 282 12.93 5.85 -0.40
C ASP A 282 13.13 5.04 0.89
N PRO A 283 14.25 5.15 1.64
CA PRO A 283 15.46 5.95 1.43
C PRO A 283 16.26 5.58 0.17
N PRO A 284 17.10 6.48 -0.38
CA PRO A 284 18.19 6.11 -1.31
C PRO A 284 19.13 5.05 -0.72
N THR A 285 19.85 4.31 -1.57
CA THR A 285 20.79 3.25 -1.14
C THR A 285 21.80 3.73 -0.09
N ALA A 286 22.44 4.88 -0.27
CA ALA A 286 23.41 5.39 0.71
C ALA A 286 22.81 5.65 2.11
N LEU A 287 21.55 6.10 2.19
CA LEU A 287 20.87 6.29 3.47
C LEU A 287 20.40 4.95 4.05
N LEU A 288 20.00 4.01 3.19
CA LEU A 288 19.65 2.66 3.62
C LEU A 288 20.86 1.92 4.22
N GLU A 289 22.02 1.98 3.57
CA GLU A 289 23.29 1.44 4.08
C GLU A 289 23.65 2.03 5.45
N LEU A 290 23.50 3.35 5.61
CA LEU A 290 23.72 4.03 6.89
C LEU A 290 22.75 3.56 7.98
N ALA A 291 21.45 3.43 7.67
CA ALA A 291 20.47 2.92 8.62
C ALA A 291 20.76 1.45 9.02
N ILE A 292 21.26 0.65 8.08
CA ILE A 292 21.66 -0.74 8.33
C ILE A 292 22.85 -0.76 9.31
N GLU A 293 23.88 0.05 9.05
CA GLU A 293 25.08 0.22 9.90
C GLU A 293 24.71 0.65 11.34
N ILE A 294 23.80 1.63 11.47
CA ILE A 294 23.40 2.18 12.77
C ILE A 294 22.59 1.17 13.62
N GLY A 295 21.96 0.19 12.98
CA GLY A 295 21.19 -0.84 13.69
C GLY A 295 19.66 -0.63 13.69
N CYS A 296 19.12 0.18 12.78
CA CYS A 296 17.68 0.41 12.67
C CYS A 296 16.87 -0.89 12.44
N LEU A 297 15.63 -0.90 12.93
CA LEU A 297 14.58 -1.76 12.40
C LEU A 297 14.03 -1.16 11.11
N PHE A 298 13.40 -1.99 10.27
CA PHE A 298 12.87 -1.59 8.97
C PHE A 298 11.43 -2.03 8.76
N SER A 299 10.66 -1.21 8.05
CA SER A 299 9.38 -1.58 7.44
C SER A 299 9.55 -1.66 5.92
N ILE A 300 9.17 -2.76 5.26
CA ILE A 300 9.10 -2.82 3.79
C ILE A 300 7.64 -2.75 3.38
N ASP A 301 7.25 -1.68 2.70
CA ASP A 301 5.85 -1.44 2.31
C ASP A 301 5.73 -1.03 0.84
N SER A 302 4.50 -1.11 0.33
CA SER A 302 4.19 -0.75 -1.06
C SER A 302 3.84 0.71 -1.25
N ASP A 303 3.37 1.41 -0.22
CA ASP A 303 2.68 2.72 -0.34
C ASP A 303 1.58 2.63 -1.43
N ALA A 304 0.84 1.51 -1.40
CA ALA A 304 -0.15 1.18 -2.41
C ALA A 304 -1.35 2.10 -2.31
N HIS A 305 -1.73 2.70 -3.44
CA HIS A 305 -2.97 3.48 -3.62
C HIS A 305 -3.99 2.73 -4.49
N ALA A 306 -3.67 1.50 -4.88
CA ALA A 306 -4.55 0.61 -5.63
C ALA A 306 -4.09 -0.84 -5.41
N PRO A 307 -4.97 -1.84 -5.55
CA PRO A 307 -4.65 -3.22 -5.18
C PRO A 307 -3.44 -3.81 -5.92
N GLY A 308 -3.30 -3.56 -7.23
CA GLY A 308 -2.15 -4.02 -8.01
C GLY A 308 -0.80 -3.45 -7.56
N GLN A 309 -0.81 -2.36 -6.78
CA GLN A 309 0.40 -1.73 -6.25
C GLN A 309 0.91 -2.43 -4.99
N LEU A 310 0.08 -3.25 -4.31
CA LEU A 310 0.53 -4.05 -3.16
C LEU A 310 1.67 -5.01 -3.54
N ASP A 311 1.72 -5.45 -4.80
CA ASP A 311 2.82 -6.30 -5.31
C ASP A 311 4.16 -5.54 -5.41
N PHE A 312 4.21 -4.22 -5.20
CA PHE A 312 5.45 -3.43 -5.26
C PHE A 312 6.41 -3.72 -4.12
N GLN A 313 5.98 -4.31 -3.00
CA GLN A 313 6.88 -4.67 -1.88
C GLN A 313 8.12 -5.45 -2.33
N VAL A 314 8.04 -6.22 -3.42
CA VAL A 314 9.16 -6.95 -4.00
C VAL A 314 10.36 -6.05 -4.36
N TYR A 315 10.13 -4.78 -4.74
CA TYR A 315 11.21 -3.83 -5.00
C TYR A 315 12.00 -3.49 -3.73
N GLY A 316 11.31 -3.33 -2.59
CA GLY A 316 11.95 -3.13 -1.30
C GLY A 316 12.67 -4.40 -0.83
N CYS A 317 12.06 -5.56 -1.03
CA CYS A 317 12.66 -6.86 -0.72
C CYS A 317 13.97 -7.09 -1.49
N ALA A 318 14.00 -6.79 -2.79
CA ALA A 318 15.20 -6.95 -3.61
C ALA A 318 16.35 -6.07 -3.11
N ARG A 319 16.05 -4.82 -2.73
CA ARG A 319 17.04 -3.90 -2.15
C ARG A 319 17.55 -4.36 -0.79
N ALA A 320 16.65 -4.87 0.06
CA ALA A 320 17.03 -5.39 1.36
C ALA A 320 17.93 -6.63 1.24
N GLU A 321 17.63 -7.53 0.28
CA GLU A 321 18.43 -8.74 0.02
C GLU A 321 19.81 -8.38 -0.57
N GLU A 322 19.85 -7.46 -1.53
CA GLU A 322 21.10 -6.96 -2.13
C GLU A 322 22.07 -6.39 -1.07
N LEU A 323 21.54 -5.72 -0.05
CA LEU A 323 22.31 -5.13 1.05
C LEU A 323 22.54 -6.09 2.23
N GLY A 324 22.06 -7.34 2.14
CA GLY A 324 22.24 -8.35 3.20
C GLY A 324 21.52 -7.99 4.51
N LEU A 325 20.36 -7.32 4.43
CA LEU A 325 19.56 -6.99 5.61
C LEU A 325 19.00 -8.27 6.25
N ASP A 326 19.25 -8.43 7.54
CA ASP A 326 18.70 -9.52 8.35
C ASP A 326 17.15 -9.43 8.40
N PRO A 327 16.42 -10.48 7.95
CA PRO A 327 14.96 -10.53 8.03
C PRO A 327 14.38 -10.30 9.42
N ASP A 328 15.10 -10.62 10.49
CA ASP A 328 14.62 -10.39 11.87
C ASP A 328 14.54 -8.89 12.22
N ARG A 329 15.28 -8.03 11.50
CA ARG A 329 15.22 -6.55 11.61
C ARG A 329 14.12 -5.93 10.75
N ILE A 330 13.37 -6.72 9.98
CA ILE A 330 12.25 -6.26 9.15
C ILE A 330 10.94 -6.56 9.88
N VAL A 331 10.24 -5.55 10.38
CA VAL A 331 9.06 -5.74 11.24
C VAL A 331 7.90 -6.42 10.50
N ASN A 332 7.86 -6.33 9.17
CA ASN A 332 6.89 -7.03 8.32
C ASN A 332 7.05 -8.55 8.32
N THR A 333 8.17 -9.11 8.80
CA THR A 333 8.36 -10.58 8.90
C THR A 333 7.77 -11.16 10.19
N TRP A 334 7.31 -10.30 11.10
CA TRP A 334 6.82 -10.70 12.41
C TRP A 334 5.37 -11.18 12.33
N SER A 335 4.95 -11.99 13.32
CA SER A 335 3.52 -12.26 13.48
C SER A 335 2.76 -10.99 13.86
N ALA A 336 1.47 -10.95 13.52
CA ALA A 336 0.62 -9.83 13.90
C ALA A 336 0.68 -9.58 15.43
N ASP A 337 0.69 -10.62 16.26
CA ASP A 337 0.79 -10.46 17.71
C ASP A 337 2.12 -9.83 18.16
N ARG A 338 3.25 -10.23 17.55
CA ARG A 338 4.56 -9.62 17.83
C ARG A 338 4.61 -8.17 17.35
N LEU A 339 4.08 -7.89 16.17
CA LEU A 339 4.02 -6.54 15.61
C LEU A 339 3.19 -5.61 16.51
N LEU A 340 2.01 -6.05 16.95
CA LEU A 340 1.13 -5.27 17.82
C LEU A 340 1.75 -5.05 19.21
N ALA A 341 2.40 -6.08 19.78
CA ALA A 341 3.10 -5.94 21.05
C ALA A 341 4.25 -4.92 20.97
N TRP A 342 5.01 -4.92 19.87
CA TRP A 342 6.04 -3.91 19.61
C TRP A 342 5.43 -2.51 19.43
N ALA A 343 4.43 -2.38 18.57
CA ALA A 343 3.83 -1.10 18.22
C ALA A 343 3.10 -0.41 19.38
N GLY A 344 2.57 -1.20 20.32
CA GLY A 344 1.91 -0.74 21.55
C GLY A 344 2.83 -0.58 22.76
N SER A 345 4.11 -0.98 22.69
CA SER A 345 5.01 -0.99 23.86
C SER A 345 5.34 0.38 24.45
N LYS A 346 5.06 1.45 23.70
CA LYS A 346 5.38 2.84 24.04
C LYS A 346 4.18 3.67 24.52
N ILE A 347 2.98 3.07 24.56
CA ILE A 347 1.70 3.75 24.90
C ILE A 347 1.21 3.34 26.28
#